data_AF-A6UNM8-F1
#
_entry.id   AF-A6UNM8-F1
#
_cell.length_a   1.000
_cell.length_b   1.000
_cell.length_c   1.000
_cell.angle_alpha   90.00
_cell.angle_beta   90.00
_cell.angle_gamma   90.00
#
_symmetry.space_group_name_H-M   'P 1'
#
loop_
_entity.id
_entity.type
_entity.pdbx_description
1 polymer ?
#
loop_
_entity_poly.entity_id
_entity_poly.type
_entity_poly.pdbx_seq_one_letter_code
_entity_poly.pdbx_strand_id
1 'polypeptide(L)'
;MAGTLVSIIGMATIYYGISNSVMSFINLGISGIFIGIIINALIPSNSIDYSIHQSLTFENEGLLKKIFLNLKLSKKAVYIPPYDNLEYGGIFIPSSDNFTLNMSAFDENSLFISNQVAFSEMGVLITPPTGLSILKKFEENLSSSLSGIDLNTLMSLVSSSLSSMDLLADFEYEEIESENKICLKIYKTKNIENFNEFFYLSPIISSIFLAISKASGKAVYIENFSETNDYFEFLVSKIV
;
A
#
# COMPACT_ATOMS: atom_id res chain seq x y z
N MET A 1 14.63 -20.35 7.53
CA MET A 1 15.24 -20.80 8.80
C MET A 1 14.78 -22.19 9.24
N ALA A 2 13.52 -22.59 9.03
CA ALA A 2 13.05 -23.93 9.42
C ALA A 2 13.75 -25.07 8.64
N GLY A 3 13.91 -24.95 7.31
CA GLY A 3 14.53 -26.00 6.50
C GLY A 3 16.02 -26.23 6.82
N THR A 4 16.77 -25.18 7.13
CA THR A 4 18.18 -25.29 7.55
C THR A 4 18.35 -26.04 8.88
N LEU A 5 17.44 -25.85 9.83
CA LEU A 5 17.45 -26.56 11.11
C LEU A 5 17.19 -28.07 10.92
N VAL A 6 16.20 -28.40 10.07
CA VAL A 6 15.85 -29.79 9.74
C VAL A 6 17.01 -30.50 9.03
N SER A 7 17.72 -29.83 8.12
CA SER A 7 18.90 -30.39 7.47
C SER A 7 20.05 -30.66 8.45
N ILE A 8 20.27 -29.79 9.44
CA ILE A 8 21.30 -29.98 10.47
C ILE A 8 20.97 -31.20 11.35
N ILE A 9 19.70 -31.34 11.76
CA ILE A 9 19.23 -32.51 12.53
C ILE A 9 19.37 -33.79 11.70
N GLY A 10 19.07 -33.73 10.39
CA GLY A 10 19.28 -34.84 9.47
C GLY A 10 20.74 -35.28 9.42
N MET A 11 21.67 -34.33 9.31
CA MET A 11 23.12 -34.57 9.31
C MET A 11 23.59 -35.27 10.60
N ALA A 12 23.12 -34.80 11.77
CA ALA A 12 23.44 -35.39 13.06
C ALA A 12 22.89 -36.82 13.20
N THR A 13 21.70 -37.08 12.64
CA THR A 13 21.07 -38.41 12.66
C THR A 13 21.82 -39.40 11.78
N ILE A 14 22.34 -38.97 10.62
CA ILE A 14 23.22 -39.79 9.77
C ILE A 14 24.50 -40.13 10.52
N TYR A 15 25.15 -39.14 11.14
CA TYR A 15 26.38 -39.36 11.91
C TYR A 15 26.17 -40.41 13.00
N TYR A 16 25.09 -40.29 13.78
CA TYR A 16 24.73 -41.27 14.80
C TYR A 16 24.41 -42.65 14.21
N GLY A 17 23.72 -42.71 13.08
CA GLY A 17 23.40 -43.95 12.37
C GLY A 17 24.64 -44.70 11.87
N ILE A 18 25.64 -43.97 11.37
CA ILE A 18 26.93 -44.53 10.94
C ILE A 18 27.72 -45.06 12.14
N SER A 19 27.85 -44.26 13.21
CA SER A 19 28.58 -44.67 14.42
C SER A 19 28.02 -45.93 15.08
N ASN A 20 26.69 -46.13 15.02
CA ASN A 20 26.02 -47.27 15.64
C ASN A 20 25.63 -48.38 14.65
N SER A 21 26.00 -48.25 13.37
CA SER A 21 25.66 -49.21 12.30
C SER A 21 24.15 -49.50 12.16
N VAL A 22 23.29 -48.52 12.43
CA VAL A 22 21.83 -48.68 12.36
C VAL A 22 21.30 -48.04 11.07
N MET A 23 21.02 -48.86 10.06
CA MET A 23 20.51 -48.43 8.74
C MET A 23 19.24 -47.57 8.80
N SER A 24 18.36 -47.81 9.78
CA SER A 24 17.14 -47.02 9.96
C SER A 24 17.42 -45.55 10.25
N PHE A 25 18.46 -45.23 11.02
CA PHE A 25 18.83 -43.85 11.34
C PHE A 25 19.50 -43.15 10.15
N ILE A 26 20.25 -43.89 9.33
CA ILE A 26 20.83 -43.38 8.09
C ILE A 26 19.71 -42.96 7.12
N ASN A 27 18.73 -43.84 6.89
CA ASN A 27 17.59 -43.55 6.02
C ASN A 27 16.72 -42.39 6.52
N LEU A 28 16.52 -42.30 7.84
CA LEU A 28 15.80 -41.19 8.46
C LEU A 28 16.53 -39.86 8.28
N GLY A 29 17.86 -39.86 8.45
CA GLY A 29 18.68 -38.68 8.26
C GLY A 29 18.73 -38.19 6.81
N ILE A 30 18.81 -39.10 5.84
CA ILE A 30 18.72 -38.77 4.39
C ILE A 30 17.35 -38.16 4.07
N SER A 31 16.27 -38.75 4.59
CA SER A 31 14.92 -38.24 4.41
C SER A 31 14.76 -36.85 5.02
N GLY A 32 15.35 -36.61 6.20
CA GLY A 32 15.36 -35.31 6.87
C GLY A 32 16.07 -34.23 6.05
N ILE A 33 17.23 -34.54 5.46
CA ILE A 33 17.94 -33.60 4.56
C ILE A 33 17.10 -33.29 3.32
N PHE A 34 16.47 -34.29 2.71
CA PHE A 34 15.63 -34.11 1.54
C PHE A 34 14.41 -33.22 1.84
N ILE A 35 13.75 -33.47 2.97
CA ILE A 35 12.65 -32.64 3.47
C ILE A 35 13.14 -31.22 3.78
N GLY A 36 14.32 -31.04 4.38
CA GLY A 36 14.90 -29.72 4.65
C GLY A 36 15.18 -28.92 3.38
N ILE A 37 15.66 -29.58 2.32
CA ILE A 37 15.84 -28.98 0.99
C ILE A 37 14.49 -28.58 0.39
N ILE A 38 13.49 -29.47 0.44
CA ILE A 38 12.13 -29.18 -0.06
C ILE A 38 11.52 -28.00 0.68
N ILE A 39 11.64 -27.94 2.01
CA ILE A 39 11.14 -26.82 2.83
C ILE A 39 11.83 -25.52 2.43
N ASN A 40 13.15 -25.51 2.21
CA ASN A 40 13.85 -24.30 1.76
C ASN A 40 13.52 -23.91 0.31
N ALA A 41 13.18 -24.88 -0.55
CA ALA A 41 12.84 -24.64 -1.94
C ALA A 41 11.37 -24.20 -2.13
N LEU A 42 10.45 -24.72 -1.31
CA LEU A 42 9.01 -24.47 -1.43
C LEU A 42 8.49 -23.39 -0.50
N ILE A 43 9.15 -23.12 0.63
CA ILE A 43 8.83 -21.96 1.46
C ILE A 43 9.64 -20.80 0.90
N PRO A 44 9.04 -19.89 0.10
CA PRO A 44 9.75 -18.69 -0.32
C PRO A 44 10.26 -17.99 0.93
N SER A 45 11.54 -17.60 0.93
CA SER A 45 11.97 -16.55 1.85
C SER A 45 11.00 -15.40 1.65
N ASN A 46 10.40 -14.88 2.73
CA ASN A 46 9.45 -13.75 2.69
C ASN A 46 9.99 -12.48 2.02
N SER A 47 11.21 -12.53 1.49
CA SER A 47 11.85 -11.60 0.60
C SER A 47 11.57 -12.05 -0.84
N ILE A 48 10.41 -11.67 -1.39
CA ILE A 48 10.41 -11.34 -2.83
C ILE A 48 11.49 -10.28 -2.96
N ASP A 49 12.47 -10.52 -3.82
CA ASP A 49 13.56 -9.57 -4.04
C ASP A 49 12.90 -8.22 -4.38
N TYR A 50 13.13 -7.20 -3.56
CA TYR A 50 12.54 -5.87 -3.74
C TYR A 50 12.81 -5.40 -5.17
N SER A 51 13.95 -5.77 -5.74
CA SER A 51 14.32 -5.49 -7.13
C SER A 51 13.37 -6.10 -8.17
N ILE A 52 12.84 -7.31 -7.97
CA ILE A 52 11.91 -7.98 -8.89
C ILE A 52 10.51 -7.36 -8.75
N HIS A 53 10.07 -7.08 -7.52
CA HIS A 53 8.81 -6.37 -7.28
C HIS A 53 8.87 -4.93 -7.82
N GLN A 54 9.98 -4.23 -7.59
CA GLN A 54 10.25 -2.89 -8.11
C GLN A 54 10.28 -2.91 -9.63
N SER A 55 10.92 -3.88 -10.28
CA SER A 55 10.95 -4.00 -11.75
C SER A 55 9.54 -4.21 -12.35
N LEU A 56 8.72 -5.08 -11.74
CA LEU A 56 7.34 -5.31 -12.18
C LEU A 56 6.41 -4.12 -11.91
N THR A 57 6.65 -3.37 -10.84
CA THR A 57 5.83 -2.20 -10.47
C THR A 57 6.22 -0.98 -11.32
N PHE A 58 7.52 -0.76 -11.53
CA PHE A 58 8.07 0.38 -12.27
C PHE A 58 7.67 0.38 -13.76
N GLU A 59 7.68 -0.78 -14.42
CA GLU A 59 7.23 -0.88 -15.82
C GLU A 59 5.73 -0.59 -15.97
N ASN A 60 4.91 -1.00 -14.99
CA ASN A 60 3.48 -0.72 -14.95
C ASN A 60 3.18 0.74 -14.61
N GLU A 61 3.93 1.35 -13.69
CA GLU A 61 3.84 2.78 -13.37
C GLU A 61 4.13 3.65 -14.61
N GLY A 62 5.13 3.28 -15.41
CA GLY A 62 5.46 3.98 -16.65
C GLY A 62 4.33 3.94 -17.69
N LEU A 63 3.62 2.81 -17.79
CA LEU A 63 2.46 2.65 -18.68
C LEU A 63 1.27 3.48 -18.16
N LEU A 64 0.95 3.34 -16.87
CA LEU A 64 -0.13 4.11 -16.23
C LEU A 64 0.13 5.61 -16.38
N LYS A 65 1.33 6.09 -16.06
CA LYS A 65 1.72 7.50 -16.22
C LYS A 65 1.47 8.01 -17.64
N LYS A 66 1.78 7.21 -18.67
CA LYS A 66 1.47 7.57 -20.07
C LYS A 66 -0.04 7.65 -20.33
N ILE A 67 -0.83 6.73 -19.80
CA ILE A 67 -2.30 6.78 -19.90
C ILE A 67 -2.84 8.05 -19.23
N PHE A 68 -2.44 8.32 -17.98
CA PHE A 68 -2.89 9.48 -17.22
C PHE A 68 -2.51 10.81 -17.90
N LEU A 69 -1.28 10.92 -18.44
CA LEU A 69 -0.83 12.08 -19.21
C LEU A 69 -1.63 12.27 -20.50
N ASN A 70 -1.91 11.20 -21.24
CA ASN A 70 -2.67 11.27 -22.49
C ASN A 70 -4.13 11.66 -22.26
N LEU A 71 -4.70 11.27 -21.13
CA LEU A 71 -6.07 11.63 -20.73
C LEU A 71 -6.20 13.06 -20.19
N LYS A 72 -5.08 13.80 -20.07
CA LYS A 72 -5.03 15.18 -19.54
C LYS A 72 -5.75 15.33 -18.20
N LEU A 73 -5.62 14.31 -17.35
CA LEU A 73 -6.26 14.30 -16.04
C LEU A 73 -5.65 15.38 -15.14
N SER A 74 -6.44 15.89 -14.21
CA SER A 74 -5.95 16.77 -13.16
C SER A 74 -4.89 16.02 -12.35
N LYS A 75 -3.92 16.79 -11.86
CA LYS A 75 -2.82 16.28 -11.02
C LYS A 75 -3.28 16.05 -9.58
N LYS A 76 -4.55 16.34 -9.29
CA LYS A 76 -5.15 16.22 -7.97
C LYS A 76 -5.93 14.93 -7.87
N ALA A 77 -5.97 14.36 -6.67
CA ALA A 77 -6.65 13.10 -6.40
C ALA A 77 -7.66 13.28 -5.27
N VAL A 78 -8.75 12.52 -5.34
CA VAL A 78 -9.76 12.39 -4.31
C VAL A 78 -9.76 10.96 -3.82
N TYR A 79 -9.51 10.76 -2.54
CA TYR A 79 -9.61 9.47 -1.88
C TYR A 79 -11.00 9.31 -1.31
N ILE A 80 -11.65 8.20 -1.63
CA ILE A 80 -13.05 7.94 -1.37
C ILE A 80 -13.13 6.82 -0.32
N PRO A 81 -13.88 6.99 0.78
CA PRO A 81 -14.01 5.97 1.80
C PRO A 81 -14.85 4.80 1.27
N PRO A 82 -14.80 3.63 1.91
CA PRO A 82 -15.64 2.50 1.52
C PRO A 82 -17.13 2.76 1.81
N TYR A 83 -18.01 2.30 0.94
CA TYR A 83 -19.48 2.30 1.08
C TYR A 83 -20.09 1.18 0.22
N ASP A 84 -21.42 1.04 0.23
CA ASP A 84 -22.13 -0.13 -0.34
C ASP A 84 -21.76 -0.49 -1.80
N ASN A 85 -21.49 0.50 -2.67
CA ASN A 85 -21.12 0.26 -4.08
C ASN A 85 -19.59 0.25 -4.31
N LEU A 86 -18.80 0.43 -3.26
CA LEU A 86 -17.35 0.58 -3.31
C LEU A 86 -16.73 0.03 -2.03
N GLU A 87 -16.66 -1.30 -1.90
CA GLU A 87 -16.35 -2.00 -0.63
C GLU A 87 -14.99 -1.59 -0.06
N TYR A 88 -14.03 -1.32 -0.94
CA TYR A 88 -12.65 -0.96 -0.59
C TYR A 88 -12.36 0.54 -0.66
N GLY A 89 -13.35 1.36 -0.98
CA GLY A 89 -13.12 2.75 -1.37
C GLY A 89 -12.41 2.85 -2.72
N GLY A 90 -11.91 4.03 -3.04
CA GLY A 90 -11.31 4.27 -4.36
C GLY A 90 -10.50 5.56 -4.43
N ILE A 91 -9.74 5.70 -5.51
CA ILE A 91 -9.03 6.95 -5.83
C ILE A 91 -9.63 7.50 -7.10
N PHE A 92 -10.27 8.66 -7.01
CA PHE A 92 -10.81 9.37 -8.16
C PHE A 92 -9.86 10.48 -8.59
N ILE A 93 -9.51 10.48 -9.87
CA ILE A 93 -8.66 11.47 -10.51
C ILE A 93 -9.53 12.22 -11.52
N PRO A 94 -9.95 13.46 -11.22
CA PRO A 94 -10.83 14.22 -12.08
C PRO A 94 -10.12 14.66 -13.37
N SER A 95 -10.86 14.86 -14.45
CA SER A 95 -10.32 15.41 -15.69
C SER A 95 -10.16 16.94 -15.69
N SER A 96 -10.65 17.63 -14.67
CA SER A 96 -10.54 19.08 -14.53
C SER A 96 -10.40 19.49 -13.07
N ASP A 97 -9.78 20.64 -12.81
CA ASP A 97 -9.62 21.16 -11.44
C ASP A 97 -10.96 21.61 -10.81
N ASN A 98 -11.94 21.98 -11.65
CA ASN A 98 -13.30 22.34 -11.23
C ASN A 98 -14.24 21.14 -11.40
N PHE A 99 -14.00 20.09 -10.61
CA PHE A 99 -14.78 18.86 -10.68
C PHE A 99 -15.97 18.85 -9.70
N THR A 100 -16.89 17.91 -9.92
CA THR A 100 -18.00 17.61 -9.00
C THR A 100 -17.97 16.12 -8.69
N LEU A 101 -18.07 15.77 -7.41
CA LEU A 101 -18.05 14.39 -6.98
C LEU A 101 -19.47 13.83 -6.97
N ASN A 102 -19.76 12.89 -7.86
CA ASN A 102 -21.02 12.16 -7.87
C ASN A 102 -20.80 10.73 -7.37
N MET A 103 -20.92 10.54 -6.06
CA MET A 103 -20.71 9.23 -5.40
C MET A 103 -21.63 8.13 -5.95
N SER A 104 -22.80 8.48 -6.49
CA SER A 104 -23.72 7.49 -7.08
C SER A 104 -23.26 6.95 -8.43
N ALA A 105 -22.31 7.63 -9.09
CA ALA A 105 -21.76 7.21 -10.38
C ALA A 105 -20.57 6.23 -10.23
N PHE A 106 -20.12 5.96 -9.01
CA PHE A 106 -18.97 5.11 -8.73
C PHE A 106 -19.42 3.69 -8.37
N ASP A 107 -18.80 2.73 -9.04
CA ASP A 107 -18.96 1.28 -8.83
C ASP A 107 -17.60 0.60 -8.94
N GLU A 108 -17.43 -0.57 -8.32
CA GLU A 108 -16.16 -1.31 -8.35
C GLU A 108 -15.71 -1.67 -9.77
N ASN A 109 -16.65 -1.84 -10.70
CA ASN A 109 -16.37 -2.19 -12.10
C ASN A 109 -16.14 -0.95 -12.99
N SER A 110 -16.30 0.26 -12.46
CA SER A 110 -16.16 1.50 -13.20
C SER A 110 -14.74 2.04 -13.14
N LEU A 111 -14.06 2.07 -14.29
CA LEU A 111 -12.71 2.67 -14.40
C LEU A 111 -12.75 4.09 -14.96
N PHE A 112 -13.65 4.33 -15.91
CA PHE A 112 -13.84 5.63 -16.53
C PHE A 112 -15.21 6.16 -16.16
N ILE A 113 -15.23 7.32 -15.51
CA ILE A 113 -16.46 8.02 -15.20
C ILE A 113 -16.67 8.99 -16.35
N SER A 114 -17.50 8.58 -17.31
CA SER A 114 -17.82 9.38 -18.50
C SER A 114 -19.25 9.86 -18.40
N ASN A 115 -19.47 11.07 -17.90
CA ASN A 115 -20.77 11.72 -17.97
C ASN A 115 -20.82 12.68 -19.17
N GLN A 116 -21.48 12.29 -20.25
CA GLN A 116 -21.59 13.12 -21.46
C GLN A 116 -22.32 14.46 -21.23
N VAL A 117 -23.08 14.58 -20.13
CA VAL A 117 -23.88 15.77 -19.79
C VAL A 117 -23.13 16.70 -18.83
N ALA A 118 -22.30 16.17 -17.93
CA ALA A 118 -21.54 16.93 -16.95
C ALA A 118 -20.04 16.62 -17.05
N PHE A 119 -19.32 17.40 -17.88
CA PHE A 119 -17.87 17.29 -18.03
C PHE A 119 -17.09 17.46 -16.71
N SER A 120 -17.67 18.14 -15.71
CA SER A 120 -17.08 18.31 -14.37
C SER A 120 -17.09 17.03 -13.54
N GLU A 121 -17.88 16.01 -13.90
CA GLU A 121 -17.93 14.71 -13.21
C GLU A 121 -17.00 13.68 -13.86
N MET A 122 -16.34 14.04 -14.96
CA MET A 122 -15.47 13.12 -15.68
C MET A 122 -14.15 12.88 -14.94
N GLY A 123 -13.66 11.65 -15.05
CA GLY A 123 -12.38 11.27 -14.46
C GLY A 123 -12.12 9.78 -14.54
N VAL A 124 -11.04 9.38 -13.87
CA VAL A 124 -10.66 7.97 -13.72
C VAL A 124 -10.85 7.57 -12.26
N LEU A 125 -11.54 6.45 -12.06
CA LEU A 125 -11.66 5.80 -10.76
C LEU A 125 -10.70 4.61 -10.73
N ILE A 126 -9.83 4.58 -9.72
CA ILE A 126 -8.90 3.48 -9.48
C ILE A 126 -9.50 2.58 -8.40
N THR A 127 -9.98 1.42 -8.83
CA THR A 127 -10.54 0.35 -7.99
C THR A 127 -9.94 -1.00 -8.41
N PRO A 128 -9.49 -1.84 -7.47
CA PRO A 128 -9.22 -1.51 -6.07
C PRO A 128 -8.15 -0.42 -5.95
N PRO A 129 -8.18 0.41 -4.88
CA PRO A 129 -7.27 1.53 -4.77
C PRO A 129 -5.82 1.06 -4.53
N THR A 130 -4.86 1.82 -5.06
CA THR A 130 -3.43 1.60 -4.78
C THR A 130 -3.18 1.72 -3.28
N GLY A 131 -2.40 0.82 -2.70
CA GLY A 131 -2.14 0.79 -1.26
C GLY A 131 -3.20 0.07 -0.41
N LEU A 132 -4.23 -0.55 -1.01
CA LEU A 132 -5.23 -1.34 -0.26
C LEU A 132 -4.61 -2.41 0.65
N SER A 133 -3.58 -3.12 0.17
CA SER A 133 -2.90 -4.14 0.97
C SER A 133 -2.19 -3.56 2.20
N ILE A 134 -1.67 -2.34 2.11
CA ILE A 134 -1.03 -1.64 3.23
C ILE A 134 -2.10 -1.15 4.21
N LEU A 135 -3.22 -0.62 3.71
CA LEU A 135 -4.38 -0.25 4.54
C LEU A 135 -4.88 -1.44 5.37
N LYS A 136 -4.99 -2.63 4.76
CA LYS A 136 -5.37 -3.87 5.47
C LYS A 136 -4.37 -4.22 6.58
N LYS A 137 -3.07 -4.00 6.38
CA LYS A 137 -2.07 -4.19 7.44
C LYS A 137 -2.24 -3.23 8.61
N PHE A 138 -2.68 -1.98 8.37
CA PHE A 138 -3.02 -1.07 9.48
C PHE A 138 -4.18 -1.63 10.31
N GLU A 139 -5.21 -2.17 9.66
CA GLU A 139 -6.36 -2.79 10.32
C GLU A 139 -6.00 -4.07 11.07
N GLU A 140 -5.11 -4.89 10.51
CA GLU A 140 -4.56 -6.07 11.18
C GLU A 140 -3.80 -5.68 12.46
N ASN A 141 -2.93 -4.66 12.38
CA ASN A 141 -2.16 -4.16 13.51
C ASN A 141 -3.06 -3.59 14.62
N LEU A 142 -4.16 -2.94 14.22
CA LEU A 142 -5.17 -2.41 15.15
C LEU A 142 -6.13 -3.50 15.66
N SER A 143 -6.21 -4.66 14.98
CA SER A 143 -7.21 -5.71 15.20
C SER A 143 -8.67 -5.24 15.08
N SER A 144 -8.91 -4.14 14.36
CA SER A 144 -10.25 -3.56 14.13
C SER A 144 -10.26 -2.67 12.88
N SER A 145 -11.46 -2.24 12.46
CA SER A 145 -11.63 -1.29 11.35
C SER A 145 -11.08 0.09 11.70
N LEU A 146 -10.52 0.79 10.72
CA LEU A 146 -10.08 2.18 10.88
C LEU A 146 -11.23 3.20 11.00
N SER A 147 -12.47 2.78 10.69
CA SER A 147 -13.64 3.67 10.66
C SER A 147 -13.93 4.30 12.01
N GLY A 148 -14.03 5.64 12.05
CA GLY A 148 -14.41 6.40 13.25
C GLY A 148 -13.30 6.61 14.27
N ILE A 149 -12.05 6.29 13.92
CA ILE A 149 -10.88 6.56 14.78
C ILE A 149 -10.47 8.03 14.67
N ASP A 150 -10.05 8.61 15.79
CA ASP A 150 -9.54 9.99 15.80
C ASP A 150 -8.21 10.11 15.04
N LEU A 151 -7.96 11.30 14.49
CA LEU A 151 -6.81 11.53 13.62
C LEU A 151 -5.48 11.23 14.33
N ASN A 152 -5.35 11.52 15.63
CA ASN A 152 -4.10 11.32 16.36
C ASN A 152 -3.76 9.84 16.53
N THR A 153 -4.75 9.04 16.90
CA THR A 153 -4.60 7.57 16.98
C THR A 153 -4.27 6.98 15.61
N LEU A 154 -4.97 7.44 14.56
CA LEU A 154 -4.70 7.01 13.19
C LEU A 154 -3.26 7.31 12.77
N MET A 155 -2.79 8.54 12.98
CA MET A 155 -1.44 8.94 12.56
C MET A 155 -0.34 8.21 13.32
N SER A 156 -0.57 7.93 14.60
CA SER A 156 0.34 7.11 15.40
C SER A 156 0.43 5.67 14.88
N LEU A 157 -0.71 5.07 14.50
CA LEU A 157 -0.78 3.73 13.91
C LEU A 157 -0.10 3.67 12.54
N VAL A 158 -0.37 4.64 11.67
CA VAL A 158 0.21 4.72 10.33
C VAL A 158 1.72 4.90 10.42
N SER A 159 2.18 5.86 11.24
CA SER A 159 3.61 6.12 11.45
C SER A 159 4.33 4.88 11.98
N SER A 160 3.85 4.29 13.09
CA SER A 160 4.47 3.08 13.65
C SER A 160 4.47 1.90 12.68
N SER A 161 3.39 1.69 11.92
CA SER A 161 3.29 0.60 10.95
C SER A 161 4.26 0.80 9.79
N LEU A 162 4.30 1.99 9.19
CA LEU A 162 5.17 2.26 8.03
C LEU A 162 6.65 2.32 8.41
N SER A 163 6.99 2.90 9.56
CA SER A 163 8.37 2.89 10.08
C SER A 163 8.85 1.48 10.40
N SER A 164 7.99 0.61 10.96
CA SER A 164 8.35 -0.80 11.22
C SER A 164 8.67 -1.61 9.96
N MET A 165 8.16 -1.16 8.81
CA MET A 165 8.39 -1.76 7.49
C MET A 165 9.54 -1.08 6.71
N ASP A 166 10.23 -0.08 7.30
CA ASP A 166 11.23 0.76 6.64
C ASP A 166 10.70 1.50 5.39
N LEU A 167 9.39 1.77 5.37
CA LEU A 167 8.71 2.42 4.25
C LEU A 167 8.67 3.95 4.39
N LEU A 168 8.86 4.50 5.59
CA LEU A 168 8.90 5.94 5.87
C LEU A 168 9.90 6.25 6.99
N ALA A 169 10.56 7.41 6.88
CA ALA A 169 11.53 7.85 7.88
C ALA A 169 10.81 8.47 9.08
N ASP A 170 9.94 9.43 8.79
CA ASP A 170 9.15 10.14 9.78
C ASP A 170 7.92 10.78 9.12
N PHE A 171 7.02 11.27 9.96
CA PHE A 171 5.73 11.79 9.55
C PHE A 171 5.26 12.89 10.51
N GLU A 172 4.93 14.05 9.97
CA GLU A 172 4.32 15.15 10.70
C GLU A 172 2.96 15.49 10.10
N TYR A 173 2.02 15.87 10.97
CA TYR A 173 0.71 16.34 10.55
C TYR A 173 0.24 17.50 11.42
N GLU A 174 -0.55 18.37 10.82
CA GLU A 174 -1.24 19.47 11.50
C GLU A 174 -2.68 19.52 11.01
N GLU A 175 -3.64 19.45 11.94
CA GLU A 175 -5.06 19.60 11.63
C GLU A 175 -5.48 21.05 11.79
N ILE A 176 -5.99 21.64 10.71
CA ILE A 176 -6.54 22.99 10.67
C ILE A 176 -8.06 22.86 10.78
N GLU A 177 -8.54 22.70 12.02
CA GLU A 177 -9.96 22.43 12.31
C GLU A 177 -10.90 23.48 11.69
N SER A 178 -10.51 24.76 11.71
CA SER A 178 -11.32 25.88 11.18
C SER A 178 -11.61 25.78 9.69
N GLU A 179 -10.79 25.04 8.95
CA GLU A 179 -10.90 24.88 7.50
C GLU A 179 -11.21 23.44 7.08
N ASN A 180 -11.34 22.50 8.03
CA ASN A 180 -11.50 21.07 7.77
C ASN A 180 -10.35 20.52 6.89
N LYS A 181 -9.14 21.01 7.15
CA LYS A 181 -7.92 20.70 6.40
C LYS A 181 -6.89 19.95 7.24
N ILE A 182 -6.05 19.19 6.57
CA ILE A 182 -4.88 18.52 7.13
C ILE A 182 -3.66 18.93 6.30
N CYS A 183 -2.64 19.46 6.96
CA CYS A 183 -1.31 19.61 6.40
C CYS A 183 -0.50 18.36 6.77
N LEU A 184 0.14 17.74 5.78
CA LEU A 184 0.84 16.47 5.95
C LEU A 184 2.26 16.55 5.40
N LYS A 185 3.25 16.21 6.22
CA LYS A 185 4.65 16.09 5.80
C LYS A 185 5.13 14.67 5.99
N ILE A 186 5.60 14.09 4.90
CA ILE A 186 6.05 12.70 4.83
C ILE A 186 7.55 12.72 4.50
N TYR A 187 8.39 12.36 5.47
CA TYR A 187 9.84 12.38 5.29
C TYR A 187 10.33 11.16 4.52
N LYS A 188 11.15 11.40 3.50
CA LYS A 188 11.63 10.39 2.57
C LYS A 188 12.64 9.47 3.25
N THR A 189 12.55 8.17 2.99
CA THR A 189 13.68 7.24 3.19
C THR A 189 14.54 7.22 1.93
N LYS A 190 15.74 6.64 2.01
CA LYS A 190 16.63 6.47 0.84
C LYS A 190 16.00 5.67 -0.31
N ASN A 191 14.94 4.90 -0.02
CA ASN A 191 14.32 3.96 -0.95
C ASN A 191 13.05 4.54 -1.63
N ILE A 192 12.58 5.72 -1.20
CA ILE A 192 11.41 6.35 -1.81
C ILE A 192 11.86 7.26 -2.94
N GLU A 193 11.47 6.89 -4.16
CA GLU A 193 11.70 7.71 -5.35
C GLU A 193 10.76 8.92 -5.40
N ASN A 194 11.17 9.93 -6.17
CA ASN A 194 10.40 11.13 -6.38
C ASN A 194 9.16 10.83 -7.26
N PHE A 195 7.97 10.97 -6.69
CA PHE A 195 6.71 10.65 -7.38
C PHE A 195 6.26 11.74 -8.36
N ASN A 196 6.83 12.94 -8.29
CA ASN A 196 6.32 14.12 -8.99
C ASN A 196 4.79 14.22 -8.82
N GLU A 197 4.08 14.60 -9.88
CA GLU A 197 2.63 14.83 -9.89
C GLU A 197 1.78 13.54 -9.85
N PHE A 198 2.40 12.36 -9.79
CA PHE A 198 1.72 11.05 -9.83
C PHE A 198 1.74 10.34 -8.47
N PHE A 199 1.76 11.11 -7.37
CA PHE A 199 1.82 10.58 -6.00
C PHE A 199 0.72 9.55 -5.69
N TYR A 200 -0.44 9.63 -6.34
CA TYR A 200 -1.57 8.69 -6.20
C TYR A 200 -1.31 7.29 -6.78
N LEU A 201 -0.21 7.10 -7.53
CA LEU A 201 0.25 5.78 -7.94
C LEU A 201 1.10 5.11 -6.87
N SER A 202 1.65 5.87 -5.91
CA SER A 202 2.44 5.34 -4.81
C SER A 202 1.54 4.59 -3.83
N PRO A 203 1.75 3.27 -3.60
CA PRO A 203 0.96 2.52 -2.64
C PRO A 203 1.09 3.06 -1.20
N ILE A 204 2.26 3.59 -0.85
CA ILE A 204 2.53 4.15 0.49
C ILE A 204 1.68 5.40 0.70
N ILE A 205 1.83 6.39 -0.17
CA ILE A 205 1.09 7.66 -0.09
C ILE A 205 -0.42 7.41 -0.15
N SER A 206 -0.85 6.55 -1.07
CA SER A 206 -2.26 6.24 -1.26
C SER A 206 -2.87 5.56 -0.03
N SER A 207 -2.13 4.64 0.61
CA SER A 207 -2.61 3.98 1.83
C SER A 207 -2.87 4.96 2.98
N ILE A 208 -2.06 6.03 3.10
CA ILE A 208 -2.22 7.04 4.14
C ILE A 208 -3.51 7.83 3.92
N PHE A 209 -3.74 8.32 2.70
CA PHE A 209 -4.95 9.09 2.41
C PHE A 209 -6.23 8.25 2.40
N LEU A 210 -6.15 6.99 1.96
CA LEU A 210 -7.26 6.04 2.14
C LEU A 210 -7.57 5.82 3.62
N ALA A 211 -6.55 5.72 4.47
CA ALA A 211 -6.74 5.55 5.91
C ALA A 211 -7.40 6.79 6.54
N ILE A 212 -6.98 8.00 6.15
CA ILE A 212 -7.61 9.27 6.57
C ILE A 212 -9.07 9.32 6.12
N SER A 213 -9.33 8.96 4.86
CA SER A 213 -10.68 8.97 4.30
C SER A 213 -11.58 7.96 5.03
N LYS A 214 -11.10 6.72 5.23
CA LYS A 214 -11.85 5.67 5.93
C LYS A 214 -12.11 6.02 7.40
N ALA A 215 -11.13 6.59 8.10
CA ALA A 215 -11.29 6.99 9.50
C ALA A 215 -12.27 8.14 9.66
N SER A 216 -12.19 9.16 8.80
CA SER A 216 -13.12 10.29 8.82
C SER A 216 -14.51 9.95 8.30
N GLY A 217 -14.64 8.90 7.49
CA GLY A 217 -15.87 8.58 6.76
C GLY A 217 -16.19 9.58 5.63
N LYS A 218 -15.23 10.44 5.27
CA LYS A 218 -15.38 11.51 4.29
C LYS A 218 -14.43 11.32 3.12
N ALA A 219 -14.78 11.88 1.96
CA ALA A 219 -13.83 11.94 0.87
C ALA A 219 -12.71 12.95 1.20
N VAL A 220 -11.51 12.69 0.69
CA VAL A 220 -10.30 13.45 1.03
C VAL A 220 -9.65 13.92 -0.26
N TYR A 221 -9.59 15.23 -0.46
CA TYR A 221 -9.06 15.84 -1.67
C TYR A 221 -7.70 16.47 -1.43
N ILE A 222 -6.76 16.17 -2.32
CA ILE A 222 -5.43 16.77 -2.30
C ILE A 222 -5.49 18.11 -3.04
N GLU A 223 -5.51 19.21 -2.28
CA GLU A 223 -5.56 20.56 -2.83
C GLU A 223 -4.24 20.98 -3.46
N ASN A 224 -3.15 20.66 -2.73
CA ASN A 224 -1.80 21.04 -3.09
C ASN A 224 -0.82 19.91 -2.72
N PHE A 225 0.22 19.80 -3.54
CA PHE A 225 1.32 18.86 -3.36
C PHE A 225 2.63 19.61 -3.65
N SER A 226 3.55 19.57 -2.70
CA SER A 226 4.89 20.09 -2.86
C SER A 226 5.91 18.99 -2.55
N GLU A 227 7.01 19.01 -3.29
CA GLU A 227 8.06 18.01 -3.17
C GLU A 227 9.39 18.70 -2.91
N THR A 228 10.04 18.32 -1.81
CA THR A 228 11.40 18.75 -1.47
C THR A 228 12.35 17.57 -1.52
N ASN A 229 13.65 17.80 -1.27
CA ASN A 229 14.63 16.72 -1.19
C ASN A 229 14.40 15.81 0.03
N ASP A 230 13.83 16.36 1.11
CA ASP A 230 13.75 15.67 2.40
C ASP A 230 12.36 15.13 2.70
N TYR A 231 11.30 15.79 2.21
CA TYR A 231 9.91 15.42 2.47
C TYR A 231 8.97 15.73 1.31
N PHE A 232 7.82 15.05 1.32
CA PHE A 232 6.63 15.41 0.56
C PHE A 232 5.67 16.17 1.47
N GLU A 233 5.08 17.27 0.97
CA GLU A 233 4.10 18.04 1.71
C GLU A 233 2.78 18.08 0.95
N PHE A 234 1.69 17.82 1.67
CA PHE A 234 0.34 17.76 1.13
C PHE A 234 -0.57 18.68 1.93
N LEU A 235 -1.35 19.49 1.21
CA LEU A 235 -2.50 20.17 1.77
C LEU A 235 -3.76 19.43 1.36
N VAL A 236 -4.53 19.03 2.34
CA VAL A 236 -5.62 18.09 2.17
C VAL A 236 -6.90 18.67 2.74
N SER A 237 -7.99 18.61 1.99
CA SER A 237 -9.32 19.01 2.44
C SER A 237 -10.22 17.79 2.57
N LYS A 238 -10.93 17.67 3.69
CA LYS A 238 -12.00 16.67 3.83
C LYS A 238 -13.24 17.24 3.14
N ILE A 239 -13.73 16.57 2.10
CA ILE A 239 -14.88 16.99 1.29
C ILE A 239 -15.99 15.95 1.47
N VAL A 240 -17.20 16.45 1.76
CA VAL A 240 -18.42 15.68 2.09
C VAL A 240 -18.31 14.97 3.44
#